data_AF-A0A2Z5PLH0-F1
#
_entry.id   AF-A0A2Z5PLH0-F1
#
_cell.length_a   1.000
_cell.length_b   1.000
_cell.length_c   1.000
_cell.angle_alpha   90.00
_cell.angle_beta   90.00
_cell.angle_gamma   90.00
#
_symmetry.space_group_name_H-M   'P 1'
#
loop_
_entity.id
_entity.type
_entity.pdbx_description
1 polymer ?
#
loop_
_entity_poly.entity_id
_entity_poly.type
_entity_poly.pdbx_seq_one_letter_code
_entity_poly.pdbx_strand_id
1 'polypeptide(L)'
;MSSKYILPVIALLILASAIYFSFGPDTPEKYVFLGVTFNQGGVEYQGYTVEGRNIIFEYTREGDAFSQAATPRVAQTGEKYKNVENVYVKVDTNGDVEYYKAEIFDETEEMVKYYVKEE
;
A
#
# COMPACT_ATOMS: atom_id res chain seq x y z
N MET A 1 34.00 -21.46 16.51
CA MET A 1 33.95 -21.79 15.06
C MET A 1 35.05 -21.04 14.35
N SER A 2 35.78 -21.71 13.46
CA SER A 2 36.94 -21.15 12.74
C SER A 2 36.52 -20.01 11.80
N SER A 3 37.11 -18.82 11.98
CA SER A 3 36.83 -17.58 11.23
C SER A 3 36.87 -17.73 9.70
N LYS A 4 37.60 -18.74 9.21
CA LYS A 4 37.78 -19.12 7.80
C LYS A 4 36.47 -19.36 7.02
N TYR A 5 35.38 -19.66 7.73
CA TYR A 5 34.09 -20.00 7.11
C TYR A 5 33.06 -18.86 7.18
N ILE A 6 33.35 -17.76 7.87
CA ILE A 6 32.38 -16.67 8.09
C ILE A 6 32.19 -15.84 6.81
N LEU A 7 33.30 -15.49 6.16
CA LEU A 7 33.32 -14.74 4.89
C LEU A 7 32.55 -15.42 3.74
N PRO A 8 32.78 -16.71 3.42
CA PRO A 8 32.03 -17.38 2.36
C PRO A 8 30.54 -17.53 2.69
N VAL A 9 30.17 -17.70 3.95
CA VAL A 9 28.75 -17.79 4.38
C VAL A 9 28.03 -16.45 4.19
N ILE A 10 28.67 -15.33 4.56
CA ILE A 10 28.11 -13.99 4.33
C ILE A 10 27.94 -13.73 2.82
N ALA A 11 28.94 -14.07 2.01
CA ALA A 11 28.83 -13.93 0.55
C ALA A 11 27.68 -14.77 -0.02
N LEU A 12 27.46 -15.98 0.50
CA LEU A 12 26.37 -16.85 0.07
C LEU A 12 24.98 -16.29 0.46
N LEU A 13 24.86 -15.66 1.63
CA LEU A 13 23.63 -14.99 2.07
C LEU A 13 23.32 -13.74 1.23
N ILE A 14 24.34 -12.95 0.88
CA ILE A 14 24.18 -11.81 -0.01
C ILE A 14 23.77 -12.28 -1.41
N LEU A 15 24.36 -13.37 -1.91
CA LEU A 15 23.99 -13.94 -3.20
C LEU A 15 22.56 -14.51 -3.18
N ALA A 16 22.18 -15.24 -2.13
CA ALA A 16 20.84 -15.79 -1.97
C ALA A 16 19.76 -14.71 -1.87
N SER A 17 20.04 -13.61 -1.16
CA SER A 17 19.13 -12.46 -1.10
C SER A 17 19.02 -11.75 -2.45
N ALA A 18 20.13 -11.50 -3.13
CA ALA A 18 20.12 -10.92 -4.49
C ALA A 18 19.34 -11.79 -5.49
N ILE A 19 19.47 -13.12 -5.41
CA ILE A 19 18.71 -14.07 -6.23
C ILE A 19 17.23 -14.05 -5.87
N TYR A 20 16.86 -14.02 -4.59
CA TYR A 20 15.46 -13.95 -4.17
C TYR A 20 14.77 -12.65 -4.65
N PHE A 21 15.49 -11.52 -4.64
CA PHE A 21 14.97 -10.26 -5.19
C PHE A 21 14.93 -10.25 -6.73
N SER A 22 15.82 -10.97 -7.42
CA SER A 22 15.90 -10.98 -8.89
C SER A 22 15.07 -12.09 -9.56
N PHE A 23 14.84 -13.21 -8.86
CA PHE A 23 14.20 -14.43 -9.33
C PHE A 23 13.11 -14.93 -8.37
N GLY A 24 12.63 -14.06 -7.48
CA GLY A 24 11.42 -14.34 -6.69
C GLY A 24 10.26 -14.73 -7.62
N PRO A 25 9.26 -15.48 -7.11
CA PRO A 25 8.15 -15.95 -7.94
C PRO A 25 7.56 -14.79 -8.72
N ASP A 26 7.34 -15.02 -10.01
CA ASP A 26 6.81 -14.04 -10.97
C ASP A 26 5.35 -13.78 -10.61
N THR A 27 5.13 -12.98 -9.56
CA THR A 27 3.79 -12.63 -9.12
C THR A 27 3.14 -11.85 -10.26
N PRO A 28 1.97 -12.27 -10.74
CA PRO A 28 1.32 -11.60 -11.84
C PRO A 28 1.06 -10.14 -11.44
N GLU A 29 1.26 -9.24 -12.38
CA GLU A 29 0.94 -7.82 -12.17
C GLU A 29 -0.57 -7.69 -12.00
N LYS A 30 -0.99 -7.05 -10.90
CA LYS A 30 -2.41 -6.88 -10.57
C LYS A 30 -2.76 -5.41 -10.42
N TYR A 31 -3.98 -5.05 -10.81
CA TYR A 31 -4.55 -3.77 -10.41
C TYR A 31 -4.82 -3.79 -8.91
N VAL A 32 -4.47 -2.70 -8.25
CA VAL A 32 -4.82 -2.48 -6.84
C VAL A 32 -6.07 -1.62 -6.75
N PHE A 33 -7.09 -2.16 -6.10
CA PHE A 33 -8.33 -1.47 -5.75
C PHE A 33 -8.36 -1.19 -4.26
N LEU A 34 -8.88 -0.03 -3.89
CA LEU A 34 -9.08 0.36 -2.52
C LEU A 34 -10.54 0.73 -2.31
N GLY A 35 -11.20 0.07 -1.36
CA GLY A 35 -12.40 0.57 -0.71
C GLY A 35 -12.03 1.24 0.62
N VAL A 36 -12.55 2.43 0.87
CA VAL A 36 -12.36 3.12 2.15
C VAL A 36 -13.69 3.68 2.64
N THR A 37 -13.96 3.53 3.94
CA THR A 37 -15.08 4.22 4.59
C THR A 37 -14.53 5.28 5.53
N PHE A 38 -14.76 6.54 5.19
CA PHE A 38 -14.40 7.68 6.03
C PHE A 38 -15.45 7.92 7.12
N ASN A 39 -15.03 8.34 8.31
CA ASN A 39 -15.92 8.67 9.44
C ASN A 39 -16.57 10.06 9.27
N GLN A 40 -15.98 10.89 8.40
CA GLN A 40 -16.44 12.24 8.08
C GLN A 40 -16.52 12.46 6.56
N GLY A 41 -17.45 13.31 6.14
CA GLY A 41 -17.58 13.77 4.76
C GLY A 41 -16.51 14.81 4.38
N GLY A 42 -16.64 15.37 3.17
CA GLY A 42 -15.72 16.42 2.66
C GLY A 42 -14.37 15.91 2.16
N VAL A 43 -14.23 14.59 1.98
CA VAL A 43 -13.02 13.96 1.46
C VAL A 43 -12.99 13.97 -0.07
N GLU A 44 -11.85 14.38 -0.62
CA GLU A 44 -11.55 14.41 -2.05
C GLU A 44 -10.34 13.54 -2.38
N TYR A 45 -10.42 12.78 -3.47
CA TYR A 45 -9.34 11.89 -3.90
C TYR A 45 -8.31 12.65 -4.74
N GLN A 46 -7.04 12.57 -4.35
CA GLN A 46 -5.93 13.27 -5.01
C GLN A 46 -5.10 12.38 -5.93
N GLY A 47 -5.29 11.05 -5.87
CA GLY A 47 -4.50 10.09 -6.62
C GLY A 47 -3.78 9.12 -5.69
N TYR A 48 -2.69 8.54 -6.18
CA TYR A 48 -1.89 7.61 -5.40
C TYR A 48 -0.41 7.79 -5.70
N THR A 49 0.41 7.45 -4.72
CA THR A 49 1.87 7.42 -4.81
C THR A 49 2.39 6.02 -4.52
N VAL A 50 3.55 5.70 -5.09
CA VAL A 50 4.21 4.40 -4.93
C VAL A 50 5.55 4.62 -4.26
N GLU A 51 5.72 4.03 -3.09
CA GLU A 51 6.93 4.12 -2.28
C GLU A 51 7.52 2.71 -2.08
N GLY A 52 8.43 2.32 -2.97
CA GLY A 52 9.00 0.97 -2.97
C GLY A 52 7.92 -0.08 -3.28
N ARG A 53 7.55 -0.87 -2.27
CA ARG A 53 6.48 -1.89 -2.37
C ARG A 53 5.16 -1.44 -1.75
N ASN A 54 5.07 -0.18 -1.34
CA ASN A 54 3.87 0.37 -0.72
C ASN A 54 3.12 1.24 -1.73
N ILE A 55 1.79 1.17 -1.71
CA ILE A 55 0.92 2.08 -2.47
C ILE A 55 0.13 2.92 -1.48
N ILE A 56 0.15 4.23 -1.65
CA ILE A 56 -0.51 5.19 -0.78
C ILE A 56 -1.58 5.90 -1.60
N PHE A 57 -2.85 5.67 -1.28
CA PHE A 57 -3.96 6.43 -1.86
C PHE A 57 -4.17 7.70 -1.05
N GLU A 58 -4.16 8.84 -1.72
CA GLU A 58 -4.13 10.15 -1.09
C GLU A 58 -5.49 10.83 -1.18
N TYR A 59 -5.96 11.32 -0.04
CA TYR A 59 -7.19 12.07 0.09
C TYR A 59 -6.91 13.36 0.86
N THR A 60 -7.66 14.41 0.51
CA THR A 60 -7.64 15.69 1.24
C THR A 60 -9.03 15.98 1.78
N ARG A 61 -9.06 16.70 2.89
CA ARG A 61 -10.27 17.19 3.55
C ARG A 61 -10.00 18.63 3.96
N GLU A 62 -10.61 19.57 3.26
CA GLU A 62 -10.41 21.01 3.48
C GLU A 62 -11.69 21.68 3.97
N GLY A 63 -11.53 22.63 4.90
CA GLY A 63 -12.62 23.47 5.41
C GLY A 63 -12.76 23.44 6.92
N ASP A 64 -13.71 24.23 7.43
CA ASP A 64 -13.86 24.50 8.87
C ASP A 64 -14.90 23.60 9.56
N ALA A 65 -15.68 22.83 8.81
CA ALA A 65 -16.72 21.95 9.33
C ALA A 65 -16.99 20.76 8.41
N PHE A 66 -17.07 19.56 8.99
CA PHE A 66 -17.31 18.31 8.26
C PHE A 66 -18.57 17.61 8.75
N SER A 67 -19.27 16.93 7.85
CA SER A 67 -20.41 16.09 8.23
C SER A 67 -19.91 14.82 8.93
N GLN A 68 -20.55 14.42 10.04
CA GLN A 68 -20.27 13.14 10.72
C GLN A 68 -20.98 11.96 10.06
N ALA A 69 -21.01 11.94 8.73
CA ALA A 69 -21.63 10.88 7.95
C ALA A 69 -20.57 9.96 7.38
N ALA A 70 -20.75 8.64 7.59
CA ALA A 70 -19.89 7.64 7.00
C ALA A 70 -19.91 7.77 5.47
N THR A 71 -18.73 7.99 4.88
CA THR A 71 -18.60 8.29 3.44
C THR A 71 -17.77 7.20 2.77
N PRO A 72 -18.38 6.27 2.03
CA PRO A 72 -17.63 5.25 1.29
C PRO A 72 -17.02 5.85 0.02
N ARG A 73 -15.77 5.50 -0.27
CA ARG A 73 -15.06 5.80 -1.52
C ARG A 73 -14.39 4.55 -2.06
N VAL A 74 -14.23 4.51 -3.38
CA VAL A 74 -13.49 3.48 -4.08
C VAL A 74 -12.49 4.16 -5.01
N ALA A 75 -11.26 3.66 -5.01
CA ALA A 75 -10.21 4.10 -5.91
C ALA A 75 -9.50 2.89 -6.51
N GLN A 76 -8.83 3.10 -7.64
CA GLN A 76 -8.00 2.09 -8.28
C GLN A 76 -6.71 2.73 -8.80
N THR A 77 -5.69 1.91 -8.89
CA THR A 77 -4.44 2.24 -9.60
C THR A 77 -4.67 2.32 -11.11
N GLY A 78 -3.87 3.14 -11.80
CA GLY A 78 -3.94 3.30 -13.25
C GLY A 78 -3.15 2.24 -14.02
N GLU A 79 -2.27 1.52 -13.34
CA GLU A 79 -1.41 0.47 -13.88
C GLU A 79 -1.35 -0.72 -12.91
N LYS A 80 -0.71 -1.80 -13.35
CA LYS A 80 -0.60 -3.03 -12.58
C LYS A 80 0.71 -3.06 -11.80
N TYR A 81 0.66 -3.64 -10.60
CA TYR A 81 1.80 -3.72 -9.69
C TYR A 81 2.11 -5.17 -9.30
N LYS A 82 3.41 -5.48 -9.13
CA LYS A 82 3.89 -6.74 -8.54
C LYS A 82 4.31 -6.52 -7.09
N ASN A 83 4.19 -7.56 -6.28
CA ASN A 83 4.79 -7.62 -4.94
C ASN A 83 4.42 -6.42 -4.03
N VAL A 84 3.18 -5.94 -4.12
CA VAL A 84 2.67 -4.89 -3.21
C VAL A 84 2.66 -5.46 -1.79
N GLU A 85 3.40 -4.82 -0.89
CA GLU A 85 3.60 -5.25 0.48
C GLU A 85 2.54 -4.64 1.40
N ASN A 86 2.25 -3.35 1.22
CA ASN A 86 1.23 -2.65 1.99
C ASN A 86 0.48 -1.65 1.11
N VAL A 87 -0.79 -1.45 1.44
CA VAL A 87 -1.61 -0.37 0.90
C VAL A 87 -2.02 0.54 2.06
N TYR A 88 -1.87 1.84 1.88
CA TYR A 88 -2.22 2.85 2.85
C TYR A 88 -3.22 3.85 2.27
N VAL A 89 -4.01 4.45 3.16
CA VAL A 89 -4.79 5.63 2.89
C VAL A 89 -4.18 6.77 3.66
N LYS A 90 -3.75 7.80 2.96
CA LYS A 90 -3.29 9.06 3.53
C LYS A 90 -4.44 10.05 3.47
N VAL A 91 -4.81 10.64 4.59
CA VAL A 91 -5.82 11.70 4.67
C VAL A 91 -5.17 12.95 5.22
N ASP A 92 -5.16 14.02 4.43
CA ASP A 92 -4.70 15.34 4.83
C ASP A 92 -5.92 16.20 5.18
N THR A 93 -6.13 16.45 6.48
CA THR A 93 -7.21 17.31 6.98
C THR A 93 -6.63 18.65 7.40
N ASN A 94 -6.75 19.67 6.53
CA ASN A 94 -6.20 21.02 6.76
C ASN A 94 -4.71 21.05 7.19
N GLY A 95 -3.89 20.16 6.63
CA GLY A 95 -2.46 20.01 6.95
C GLY A 95 -2.16 19.00 8.06
N ASP A 96 -3.16 18.44 8.72
CA ASP A 96 -2.99 17.32 9.65
C ASP A 96 -3.12 15.98 8.90
N VAL A 97 -2.06 15.19 8.92
CA VAL A 97 -1.93 14.02 8.04
C VAL A 97 -2.02 12.73 8.85
N GLU A 98 -3.01 11.90 8.51
CA GLU A 98 -3.21 10.58 9.08
C GLU A 98 -3.03 9.48 8.03
N TYR A 99 -2.54 8.32 8.47
CA TYR A 99 -2.31 7.14 7.63
C TYR A 99 -3.05 5.93 8.18
N TYR A 100 -3.84 5.29 7.33
CA TYR A 100 -4.57 4.06 7.67
C TYR A 100 -4.07 2.92 6.79
N LYS A 101 -3.65 1.83 7.43
CA LYS A 101 -3.25 0.62 6.71
C LYS A 101 -4.48 -0.14 6.25
N ALA A 102 -4.55 -0.46 4.97
CA ALA A 102 -5.62 -1.25 4.40
C ALA A 102 -5.31 -2.74 4.43
N GLU A 103 -6.35 -3.55 4.59
CA GLU A 103 -6.28 -5.00 4.62
C GLU A 103 -6.81 -5.59 3.32
N ILE A 104 -6.25 -6.72 2.88
CA ILE A 104 -6.74 -7.42 1.70
C ILE A 104 -8.14 -7.96 1.98
N PHE A 105 -9.08 -7.63 1.12
CA PHE A 105 -10.46 -8.07 1.16
C PHE A 105 -10.75 -9.19 0.15
N ASP A 106 -10.16 -9.10 -1.05
CA ASP A 106 -10.37 -10.05 -2.15
C ASP A 106 -9.17 -10.01 -3.12
N GLU A 107 -8.88 -11.13 -3.77
CA GLU A 107 -7.77 -11.25 -4.70
C GLU A 107 -8.09 -12.22 -5.85
N THR A 108 -7.87 -11.76 -7.08
CA THR A 108 -8.00 -12.54 -8.30
C THR A 108 -6.68 -12.55 -9.07
N GLU A 109 -6.64 -13.18 -10.24
CA GLU A 109 -5.46 -13.14 -11.12
C GLU A 109 -5.20 -11.73 -11.68
N GLU A 110 -6.24 -10.89 -11.81
CA GLU A 110 -6.13 -9.57 -12.43
C GLU A 110 -6.03 -8.41 -11.43
N MET A 111 -6.55 -8.60 -10.21
CA MET A 111 -6.66 -7.51 -9.22
C MET A 111 -6.53 -7.99 -7.78
N VAL A 112 -6.12 -7.07 -6.90
CA VAL A 112 -6.20 -7.21 -5.44
C VAL A 112 -7.04 -6.06 -4.92
N LYS A 113 -8.03 -6.37 -4.09
CA LYS A 113 -8.91 -5.40 -3.43
C LYS A 113 -8.51 -5.27 -1.97
N TYR A 114 -8.27 -4.04 -1.56
CA TYR A 114 -8.00 -3.66 -0.19
C TYR A 114 -9.18 -2.90 0.39
N TYR A 115 -9.35 -3.00 1.70
CA TYR A 115 -10.36 -2.27 2.43
C TYR A 115 -9.80 -1.66 3.71
N VAL A 116 -10.26 -0.46 4.05
CA VAL A 116 -10.01 0.17 5.35
C VAL A 116 -11.20 1.01 5.78
N LYS A 117 -11.34 1.18 7.10
CA LYS A 117 -12.29 2.11 7.70
C LYS A 117 -11.50 3.12 8.53
N GLU A 118 -11.74 4.39 8.30
CA GLU A 118 -11.25 5.48 9.16
C GLU A 118 -11.93 5.36 10.53
N GLU A 119 -11.12 5.35 11.59
CA GLU A 119 -11.59 5.27 12.99
C GLU A 119 -11.77 6.67 13.59
#